data_AF-W8C307-F1
#
_entry.id   AF-W8C307-F1
#
_cell.length_a   1.000
_cell.length_b   1.000
_cell.length_c   1.000
_cell.angle_alpha   90.00
_cell.angle_beta   90.00
_cell.angle_gamma   90.00
#
_symmetry.space_group_name_H-M   'P 1'
#
loop_
_entity.id
_entity.type
_entity.pdbx_description
1 polymer ?
#
loop_
_entity_poly.entity_id
_entity_poly.type
_entity_poly.pdbx_seq_one_letter_code
_entity_poly.pdbx_strand_id
1 'polypeptide(L)'
;SETTQATINSKSDAFEGRSFDESQRSVLTARPKARIYPVFGRRRRRRSSDTKLHDFEHKLERIHLREQLRTRQKLYGKIEKLYETRGLNGTACVLRALCETGQQHKGGRTEPQSFITELLRAIFVFPTPSRNHVSDTVSFEEPALHPTDLHIVDRPYREAPTHHGSCSQLFSMCEHSIWE
;
A
#
# COMPACT_ATOMS: atom_id res chain seq x y z
N SER A 1 -2.86 55.43 -41.84
CA SER A 1 -1.93 54.31 -41.66
C SER A 1 -0.87 54.74 -40.69
N GLU A 2 -0.90 54.26 -39.44
CA GLU A 2 0.20 54.41 -38.50
C GLU A 2 0.02 53.32 -37.44
N THR A 3 0.76 52.23 -37.61
CA THR A 3 0.83 51.08 -36.71
C THR A 3 1.85 51.38 -35.62
N THR A 4 1.41 51.55 -34.38
CA THR A 4 2.29 51.62 -33.21
C THR A 4 2.74 50.21 -32.82
N GLN A 5 4.00 49.89 -33.08
CA GLN A 5 4.64 48.65 -32.61
C GLN A 5 5.02 48.84 -31.14
N ALA A 6 4.47 48.00 -30.26
CA ALA A 6 4.91 47.88 -28.88
C ALA A 6 6.12 46.95 -28.81
N THR A 7 7.29 47.50 -28.49
CA THR A 7 8.53 46.75 -28.23
C THR A 7 8.46 46.13 -26.84
N ILE A 8 8.38 44.80 -26.79
CA ILE A 8 8.47 44.03 -25.54
C ILE A 8 9.96 43.82 -25.23
N ASN A 9 10.48 44.55 -24.23
CA ASN A 9 11.80 44.31 -23.69
C ASN A 9 11.76 43.08 -22.77
N SER A 10 12.20 41.92 -23.26
CA SER A 10 12.47 40.75 -22.43
C SER A 10 13.76 40.97 -21.66
N LYS A 11 13.64 41.38 -20.40
CA LYS A 11 14.75 41.37 -19.44
C LYS A 11 15.03 39.90 -19.10
N SER A 12 16.12 39.35 -19.61
CA SER A 12 16.58 38.02 -19.24
C SER A 12 17.10 38.08 -17.81
N ASP A 13 16.30 37.61 -16.86
CA ASP A 13 16.75 37.41 -15.48
C ASP A 13 17.89 36.40 -15.50
N ALA A 14 19.07 36.87 -15.09
CA ALA A 14 20.24 36.06 -14.93
C ALA A 14 19.93 34.96 -13.91
N PHE A 15 20.05 33.71 -14.35
CA PHE A 15 20.05 32.55 -13.48
C PHE A 15 21.28 32.66 -12.57
N GLU A 16 21.07 33.16 -11.34
CA GLU A 16 22.04 33.09 -10.27
C GLU A 16 22.36 31.62 -10.02
N GLY A 17 23.49 31.19 -10.58
CA GLY A 17 24.10 29.90 -10.29
C GLY A 17 24.29 29.80 -8.79
N ARG A 18 23.63 28.82 -8.18
CA ARG A 18 23.89 28.45 -6.79
C ARG A 18 25.37 28.08 -6.69
N SER A 19 26.16 28.95 -6.08
CA SER A 19 27.53 28.64 -5.71
C SER A 19 27.47 27.44 -4.77
N PHE A 20 27.85 26.27 -5.27
CA PHE A 20 28.19 25.14 -4.42
C PHE A 20 29.48 25.58 -3.73
N ASP A 21 29.39 25.94 -2.46
CA ASP A 21 30.56 26.08 -1.61
C ASP A 21 31.18 24.68 -1.51
N GLU A 22 32.07 24.39 -2.45
CA GLU A 22 32.90 23.20 -2.51
C GLU A 22 33.87 23.31 -1.34
N SER A 23 33.37 23.08 -0.12
CA SER A 23 34.22 22.84 1.03
C SER A 23 34.96 21.53 0.75
N GLN A 24 36.08 21.63 0.02
CA GLN A 24 36.94 20.52 -0.32
C GLN A 24 37.26 19.80 0.99
N ARG A 25 36.67 18.61 1.18
CA ARG A 25 37.04 17.74 2.29
C ARG A 25 38.51 17.42 2.10
N SER A 26 39.36 17.89 3.01
CA SER A 26 40.79 17.63 2.92
C SER A 26 41.03 16.13 2.90
N VAL A 27 41.62 15.65 1.81
CA VAL A 27 41.98 14.24 1.68
C VAL A 27 43.05 13.94 2.71
N LEU A 28 42.81 12.94 3.55
CA LEU A 28 43.75 12.51 4.59
C LEU A 28 45.07 12.08 3.93
N THR A 29 46.11 12.90 4.08
CA THR A 29 47.44 12.63 3.52
C THR A 29 48.22 11.57 4.30
N ALA A 30 47.75 11.23 5.50
CA ALA A 30 48.34 10.20 6.37
C ALA A 30 47.31 9.14 6.75
N ARG A 31 47.77 7.89 6.91
CA ARG A 31 46.91 6.80 7.38
C ARG A 31 46.44 7.08 8.82
N PRO A 32 45.13 7.08 9.09
CA PRO A 32 44.64 7.35 10.45
C PRO A 32 45.08 6.22 11.39
N LYS A 33 45.59 6.59 12.57
CA LYS A 33 45.96 5.64 13.62
C LYS A 33 44.69 5.07 14.25
N ALA A 34 44.51 3.76 14.20
CA ALA A 34 43.39 3.09 14.84
C ALA A 34 43.47 3.27 16.36
N ARG A 35 42.47 3.93 16.95
CA ARG A 35 42.27 3.92 18.40
C ARG A 35 41.34 2.75 18.74
N ILE A 36 41.90 1.75 19.40
CA ILE A 36 41.12 0.63 19.95
C ILE A 36 40.51 1.12 21.25
N TYR A 37 39.22 1.47 21.23
CA TYR A 37 38.47 1.72 22.46
C TYR A 37 38.08 0.37 23.06
N PRO A 38 38.35 0.11 24.35
CA PRO A 38 37.84 -1.08 24.99
C PRO A 38 36.31 -1.00 24.96
N VAL A 39 35.68 -1.88 24.19
CA VAL A 39 34.24 -2.08 24.28
C VAL A 39 34.03 -2.81 25.59
N PHE A 40 33.75 -2.06 26.66
CA PHE A 40 33.27 -2.66 27.91
C PHE A 40 32.01 -3.44 27.55
N GLY A 41 32.15 -4.77 27.53
CA GLY A 41 31.11 -5.69 27.16
C GLY A 41 29.84 -5.33 27.91
N ARG A 42 28.79 -4.96 27.16
CA ARG A 42 27.47 -4.73 27.73
C ARG A 42 27.16 -5.95 28.59
N ARG A 43 26.99 -5.73 29.90
CA ARG A 43 26.49 -6.76 30.83
C ARG A 43 25.36 -7.48 30.09
N ARG A 44 25.46 -8.80 29.92
CA ARG A 44 24.39 -9.63 29.33
C ARG A 44 23.12 -9.30 30.11
N ARG A 45 22.28 -8.41 29.57
CA ARG A 45 20.90 -8.31 30.02
C ARG A 45 20.34 -9.70 29.77
N ARG A 46 19.87 -10.34 30.85
CA ARG A 46 19.10 -11.58 30.78
C ARG A 46 18.13 -11.46 29.60
N ARG A 47 18.15 -12.45 28.69
CA ARG A 47 17.12 -12.63 27.66
C ARG A 47 15.77 -12.75 28.39
N SER A 48 15.07 -11.64 28.51
CA SER A 48 13.77 -11.55 29.22
C SER A 48 12.81 -10.65 28.45
N SER A 49 12.90 -10.63 27.11
CA SER A 49 12.15 -9.66 26.31
C SER A 49 11.82 -10.14 24.90
N ASP A 50 11.67 -11.45 24.66
CA ASP A 50 11.05 -11.88 23.39
C ASP A 50 9.56 -11.51 23.37
N THR A 51 8.87 -11.72 24.50
CA THR A 51 7.45 -11.44 24.65
C THR A 51 7.08 -9.97 24.44
N LYS A 52 7.92 -9.03 24.91
CA LYS A 52 7.68 -7.60 24.71
C LYS A 52 7.88 -7.19 23.25
N LEU A 53 8.90 -7.72 22.58
CA LEU A 53 9.14 -7.42 21.16
C LEU A 53 7.98 -7.92 20.30
N HIS A 54 7.51 -9.14 20.55
CA HIS A 54 6.37 -9.72 19.85
C HIS A 54 5.06 -8.93 20.07
N ASP A 55 4.82 -8.44 21.29
CA ASP A 55 3.65 -7.60 21.60
C ASP A 55 3.71 -6.23 20.89
N PHE A 56 4.91 -5.62 20.80
CA PHE A 56 5.11 -4.39 20.02
C PHE A 56 4.90 -4.62 18.51
N GLU A 57 5.42 -5.72 17.95
CA GLU A 57 5.24 -6.09 16.54
C GLU A 57 3.76 -6.29 16.21
N HIS A 58 3.05 -7.06 17.01
CA HIS A 58 1.62 -7.31 16.82
C HIS A 58 0.79 -6.02 16.96
N LYS A 59 1.18 -5.10 17.85
CA LYS A 59 0.55 -3.78 17.95
C LYS A 59 0.79 -2.93 16.71
N LEU A 60 2.00 -2.94 16.15
CA LEU A 60 2.33 -2.23 14.91
C LEU A 60 1.58 -2.82 13.72
N GLU A 61 1.49 -4.15 13.61
CA GLU A 61 0.72 -4.84 12.58
C GLU A 61 -0.75 -4.42 12.59
N ARG A 62 -1.38 -4.37 13.77
CA ARG A 62 -2.76 -3.89 13.93
C ARG A 62 -2.95 -2.46 13.45
N ILE A 63 -2.02 -1.56 13.77
CA ILE A 63 -2.07 -0.16 13.33
C ILE A 63 -1.96 -0.07 11.81
N HIS A 64 -1.00 -0.79 11.21
CA HIS A 64 -0.82 -0.81 9.75
C HIS A 64 -2.03 -1.40 9.04
N LEU A 65 -2.55 -2.53 9.52
CA LEU A 65 -3.73 -3.17 8.96
C LEU A 65 -4.94 -2.25 9.04
N ARG A 66 -5.16 -1.57 10.18
CA ARG A 66 -6.26 -0.60 10.33
C ARG A 66 -6.16 0.53 9.31
N GLU A 67 -4.97 1.10 9.12
CA GLU A 67 -4.79 2.18 8.16
C GLU A 67 -4.96 1.71 6.71
N GLN A 68 -4.47 0.52 6.37
CA GLN A 68 -4.70 -0.09 5.06
C GLN A 68 -6.18 -0.33 4.77
N LEU A 69 -6.96 -0.76 5.77
CA LEU A 69 -8.40 -0.94 5.63
C LEU A 69 -9.12 0.41 5.43
N ARG A 70 -8.78 1.43 6.22
CA ARG A 70 -9.35 2.80 6.09
C ARG A 70 -9.08 3.42 4.73
N THR A 71 -7.84 3.32 4.26
CA THR A 71 -7.43 3.88 2.96
C THR A 71 -8.14 3.16 1.81
N ARG A 72 -8.27 1.83 1.88
CA ARG A 72 -9.05 1.04 0.91
C ARG A 72 -10.53 1.39 0.90
N GLN A 73 -11.17 1.55 2.06
CA GLN A 73 -12.58 1.96 2.12
C GLN A 73 -12.80 3.30 1.39
N LYS A 74 -11.94 4.29 1.66
CA LYS A 74 -11.98 5.58 0.97
C LYS A 74 -11.72 5.45 -0.52
N LEU A 75 -10.84 4.54 -0.93
CA LEU A 75 -10.54 4.27 -2.33
C LEU A 75 -11.75 3.65 -3.04
N TYR A 76 -12.38 2.63 -2.47
CA TYR A 76 -13.59 2.02 -3.05
C TYR A 76 -14.72 3.03 -3.17
N GLY A 77 -14.99 3.85 -2.15
CA GLY A 77 -15.98 4.92 -2.28
C GLY A 77 -15.66 5.97 -3.35
N LYS A 78 -14.38 6.15 -3.74
CA LYS A 78 -14.01 6.99 -4.90
C LYS A 78 -14.23 6.27 -6.22
N ILE A 79 -13.92 4.98 -6.28
CA ILE A 79 -14.12 4.15 -7.47
C ILE A 79 -15.62 3.99 -7.77
N GLU A 80 -16.46 3.87 -6.75
CA GLU A 80 -17.92 3.83 -6.90
C GLU A 80 -18.43 5.08 -7.57
N LYS A 81 -18.06 6.26 -7.06
CA LYS A 81 -18.40 7.55 -7.67
C LYS A 81 -17.91 7.66 -9.12
N LEU A 82 -16.74 7.12 -9.42
CA LEU A 82 -16.17 7.09 -10.77
C LEU A 82 -16.98 6.20 -11.74
N TYR A 83 -17.63 5.14 -11.23
CA TYR A 83 -18.54 4.31 -12.02
C TYR A 83 -19.92 4.97 -12.14
N GLU A 84 -20.42 5.58 -11.07
CA GLU A 84 -21.68 6.34 -11.06
C GLU A 84 -21.65 7.50 -12.06
N THR A 85 -20.53 8.21 -12.21
CA THR A 85 -20.38 9.28 -13.20
C THR A 85 -20.48 8.78 -14.65
N ARG A 86 -20.32 7.46 -14.88
CA ARG A 86 -20.53 6.81 -16.18
C ARG A 86 -21.92 6.19 -16.34
N GLY A 87 -22.81 6.38 -15.37
CA GLY A 87 -24.17 5.81 -15.38
C GLY A 87 -24.24 4.34 -14.98
N LEU A 88 -23.20 3.80 -14.34
CA LEU A 88 -23.15 2.41 -13.86
C LEU A 88 -23.47 2.32 -12.37
N ASN A 89 -23.90 1.14 -11.91
CA ASN A 89 -24.02 0.86 -10.48
C ASN A 89 -22.63 0.69 -9.86
N GLY A 90 -22.08 1.76 -9.30
CA GLY A 90 -20.71 1.77 -8.80
C GLY A 90 -20.44 0.72 -7.73
N THR A 91 -21.37 0.55 -6.80
CA THR A 91 -21.29 -0.47 -5.73
C THR A 91 -21.19 -1.88 -6.31
N ALA A 92 -22.09 -2.25 -7.23
CA ALA A 92 -22.08 -3.55 -7.88
C ALA A 92 -20.80 -3.79 -8.68
N CYS A 93 -20.28 -2.78 -9.37
CA CYS A 93 -19.03 -2.89 -10.14
C CYS A 93 -17.80 -3.10 -9.25
N VAL A 94 -17.72 -2.40 -8.10
CA VAL A 94 -16.62 -2.62 -7.15
C VAL A 94 -16.70 -4.02 -6.53
N LEU A 95 -17.89 -4.48 -6.16
CA LEU A 95 -18.07 -5.83 -5.61
C LEU A 95 -17.77 -6.92 -6.65
N ARG A 96 -18.15 -6.70 -7.92
CA ARG A 96 -17.78 -7.59 -9.04
C ARG A 96 -16.26 -7.67 -9.20
N ALA A 97 -15.58 -6.52 -9.23
CA ALA A 97 -14.12 -6.46 -9.32
C ALA A 97 -13.45 -7.21 -8.16
N LEU A 98 -13.93 -7.03 -6.93
CA LEU A 98 -13.44 -7.74 -5.74
C LEU A 98 -13.63 -9.26 -5.85
N CYS A 99 -14.77 -9.72 -6.36
CA CYS A 99 -15.01 -11.14 -6.60
C CYS A 99 -14.05 -11.69 -7.67
N GLU A 100 -13.93 -11.03 -8.82
CA GLU A 100 -13.09 -11.48 -9.93
C GLU A 100 -11.60 -11.49 -9.54
N THR A 101 -11.13 -10.46 -8.84
CA THR A 101 -9.76 -10.38 -8.31
C THR A 101 -9.47 -11.48 -7.29
N GLY A 102 -10.41 -11.79 -6.40
CA GLY A 102 -10.31 -12.90 -5.45
C GLY A 102 -10.18 -14.26 -6.13
N GLN A 103 -10.92 -14.46 -7.23
CA GLN A 103 -10.82 -15.70 -8.02
C GLN A 103 -9.50 -15.82 -8.77
N GLN A 104 -9.01 -14.75 -9.38
CA GLN A 104 -7.69 -14.73 -10.03
C GLN A 104 -6.55 -15.03 -9.05
N HIS A 105 -6.64 -14.48 -7.84
CA HIS A 105 -5.67 -14.72 -6.77
C HIS A 105 -5.69 -16.17 -6.27
N LYS A 106 -6.89 -16.75 -6.05
CA LYS A 106 -7.06 -18.16 -5.65
C LYS A 106 -6.64 -19.14 -6.75
N GLY A 107 -6.77 -18.75 -8.01
CA GLY A 107 -6.45 -19.58 -9.18
C GLY A 107 -4.96 -19.87 -9.38
N GLY A 108 -4.07 -19.41 -8.49
CA GLY A 108 -2.67 -19.84 -8.45
C GLY A 108 -1.85 -19.41 -9.66
N ARG A 109 -2.20 -18.30 -10.31
CA ARG A 109 -1.43 -17.75 -11.43
C ARG A 109 -0.11 -17.15 -10.91
N THR A 110 0.94 -17.96 -10.94
CA THR A 110 2.28 -17.61 -10.44
C THR A 110 3.06 -16.70 -11.40
N GLU A 111 2.67 -16.64 -12.67
CA GLU A 111 3.35 -15.81 -13.66
C GLU A 111 2.92 -14.34 -13.55
N PRO A 112 3.87 -13.39 -13.53
CA PRO A 112 3.57 -11.97 -13.52
C PRO A 112 2.84 -11.59 -14.80
N GLN A 113 1.67 -10.96 -14.64
CA GLN A 113 0.90 -10.46 -15.78
C GLN A 113 1.34 -9.01 -16.13
N SER A 114 0.56 -8.31 -16.95
CA SER A 114 0.85 -6.92 -17.31
C SER A 114 0.86 -6.00 -16.08
N PHE A 115 1.55 -4.87 -16.19
CA PHE A 115 1.61 -3.88 -15.11
C PHE A 115 0.22 -3.49 -14.59
N ILE A 116 -0.74 -3.27 -15.49
CA ILE A 116 -2.12 -2.89 -15.12
C ILE A 116 -2.78 -4.01 -14.32
N THR A 117 -2.59 -5.27 -14.70
CA THR A 117 -3.20 -6.38 -13.97
C THR A 117 -2.63 -6.55 -12.57
N GLU A 118 -1.32 -6.38 -12.38
CA GLU A 118 -0.70 -6.41 -11.05
C GLU A 118 -1.11 -5.20 -10.20
N LEU A 119 -1.25 -4.03 -10.83
CA LEU A 119 -1.78 -2.85 -10.15
C LEU A 119 -3.22 -3.10 -9.66
N LEU A 120 -4.08 -3.70 -10.48
CA LEU A 120 -5.45 -4.06 -10.09
C LEU A 120 -5.45 -5.12 -8.98
N ARG A 121 -4.58 -6.14 -9.05
CA ARG A 121 -4.41 -7.11 -7.94
C ARG A 121 -4.02 -6.41 -6.65
N ALA A 122 -3.05 -5.50 -6.68
CA ALA A 122 -2.60 -4.77 -5.50
C ALA A 122 -3.71 -3.91 -4.85
N ILE A 123 -4.60 -3.34 -5.68
CA ILE A 123 -5.72 -2.51 -5.22
C ILE A 123 -6.83 -3.35 -4.56
N PHE A 124 -7.21 -4.46 -5.19
CA PHE A 124 -8.41 -5.21 -4.83
C PHE A 124 -8.16 -6.48 -3.99
N VAL A 125 -6.92 -6.98 -3.93
CA VAL A 125 -6.58 -8.12 -3.06
C VAL A 125 -6.36 -7.64 -1.62
N PHE A 126 -7.06 -8.26 -0.69
CA PHE A 126 -6.82 -8.06 0.73
C PHE A 126 -5.61 -8.91 1.18
N PRO A 127 -4.72 -8.36 2.03
CA PRO A 127 -3.73 -9.16 2.72
C PRO A 127 -4.47 -10.12 3.63
N THR A 128 -4.66 -11.36 3.17
CA THR A 128 -5.02 -12.46 4.06
C THR A 128 -3.78 -12.74 4.91
N PRO A 129 -3.89 -12.78 6.25
CA PRO A 129 -2.74 -13.15 7.08
C PRO A 129 -2.22 -14.50 6.56
N SER A 130 -0.97 -14.51 6.13
CA SER A 130 -0.39 -15.68 5.49
C SER A 130 -0.45 -16.86 6.45
N ARG A 131 -1.09 -17.94 6.02
CA ARG A 131 -1.11 -19.26 6.69
C ARG A 131 0.27 -19.95 6.74
N ASN A 132 1.35 -19.21 6.51
CA ASN A 132 2.72 -19.72 6.43
C ASN A 132 3.54 -19.50 7.70
N HIS A 133 2.92 -19.12 8.83
CA HIS A 133 3.50 -19.40 10.15
C HIS A 133 3.05 -20.80 10.58
N VAL A 134 3.81 -21.81 10.13
CA VAL A 134 3.75 -23.17 10.68
C VAL A 134 4.32 -23.14 12.10
N SER A 135 3.72 -23.94 12.99
CA SER A 135 3.95 -24.09 14.43
C SER A 135 3.48 -22.92 15.30
N ASP A 136 2.19 -22.86 15.59
CA ASP A 136 1.69 -23.42 16.83
C ASP A 136 0.17 -23.58 16.74
N THR A 137 -0.36 -24.63 17.35
CA THR A 137 -1.80 -24.87 17.51
C THR A 137 -2.38 -23.83 18.44
N VAL A 138 -2.49 -22.59 17.97
CA VAL A 138 -3.35 -21.57 18.54
C VAL A 138 -4.59 -21.61 17.67
N SER A 139 -5.69 -22.07 18.27
CA SER A 139 -7.04 -21.81 17.79
C SER A 139 -7.07 -20.44 17.13
N PHE A 140 -7.40 -20.42 15.84
CA PHE A 140 -7.57 -19.22 15.03
C PHE A 140 -8.69 -18.37 15.65
N GLU A 141 -8.37 -17.62 16.70
CA GLU A 141 -8.93 -16.29 16.82
C GLU A 141 -8.31 -15.54 15.65
N GLU A 142 -9.10 -15.39 14.58
CA GLU A 142 -9.03 -14.23 13.71
C GLU A 142 -8.52 -13.08 14.58
N PRO A 143 -7.32 -12.52 14.31
CA PRO A 143 -6.66 -11.59 15.24
C PRO A 143 -7.72 -10.61 15.64
N ALA A 144 -8.17 -10.67 16.91
CA ALA A 144 -9.46 -10.14 17.32
C ALA A 144 -9.44 -8.63 17.10
N LEU A 145 -9.73 -8.24 15.86
CA LEU A 145 -9.95 -6.88 15.44
C LEU A 145 -11.26 -6.59 16.11
N HIS A 146 -11.20 -5.68 17.08
CA HIS A 146 -12.38 -5.26 17.81
C HIS A 146 -13.50 -5.00 16.79
N PRO A 147 -14.76 -5.40 17.05
CA PRO A 147 -15.85 -5.30 16.08
C PRO A 147 -15.93 -3.92 15.40
N THR A 148 -15.57 -2.85 16.12
CA THR A 148 -15.50 -1.48 15.62
C THR A 148 -14.45 -1.24 14.52
N ASP A 149 -13.35 -2.00 14.49
CA ASP A 149 -12.35 -1.95 13.42
C ASP A 149 -12.78 -2.74 12.18
N LEU A 150 -13.72 -3.68 12.32
CA LEU A 150 -14.37 -4.36 11.18
C LEU A 150 -15.35 -3.44 10.45
N HIS A 151 -15.99 -2.49 11.12
CA HIS A 151 -16.89 -1.50 10.48
C HIS A 151 -16.17 -0.57 9.50
N ILE A 152 -14.83 -0.53 9.54
CA ILE A 152 -14.00 0.31 8.68
C ILE A 152 -13.99 -0.19 7.23
N VAL A 153 -14.26 -1.46 6.96
CA VAL A 153 -14.51 -1.92 5.58
C VAL A 153 -15.85 -2.56 5.60
N ASP A 154 -16.78 -1.96 4.85
CA ASP A 154 -18.16 -2.44 4.77
C ASP A 154 -18.16 -3.95 4.51
N ARG A 155 -18.94 -4.68 5.31
CA ARG A 155 -19.11 -6.13 5.23
C ARG A 155 -19.17 -6.67 3.79
N PRO A 156 -19.92 -6.07 2.85
CA PRO A 156 -19.98 -6.58 1.47
C PRO A 156 -18.63 -6.59 0.75
N TYR A 157 -17.71 -5.64 0.99
CA TYR A 157 -16.41 -5.64 0.31
C TYR A 157 -15.46 -6.73 0.83
N ARG A 158 -15.62 -7.18 2.08
CA ARG A 158 -14.84 -8.31 2.63
C ARG A 158 -15.36 -9.64 2.13
N GLU A 159 -16.68 -9.78 1.99
CA GLU A 159 -17.32 -11.02 1.55
C GLU A 159 -17.16 -11.22 0.03
N ALA A 160 -17.10 -10.15 -0.76
CA ALA A 160 -17.06 -10.24 -2.22
C ALA A 160 -15.92 -11.13 -2.79
N PRO A 161 -14.64 -11.02 -2.36
CA PRO A 161 -13.55 -11.89 -2.84
C PRO A 161 -13.69 -13.35 -2.39
N THR A 162 -14.51 -13.61 -1.36
CA THR A 162 -14.73 -14.96 -0.85
C THR A 162 -15.72 -15.74 -1.69
N HIS A 163 -16.57 -15.07 -2.47
CA HIS A 163 -17.57 -15.74 -3.29
C HIS A 163 -16.96 -16.71 -4.31
N HIS A 164 -17.62 -17.85 -4.42
CA HIS A 164 -17.32 -18.90 -5.36
C HIS A 164 -18.45 -18.95 -6.41
N GLY A 165 -18.12 -19.16 -7.68
CA GLY A 165 -19.09 -19.16 -8.79
C GLY A 165 -18.87 -18.02 -9.78
N SER A 166 -19.82 -17.76 -10.67
CA SER A 166 -19.67 -16.72 -11.70
C SER A 166 -19.94 -15.32 -11.13
N CYS A 167 -18.90 -14.50 -10.96
CA CYS A 167 -19.01 -13.14 -10.42
C CYS A 167 -19.94 -12.25 -11.26
N SER A 168 -20.02 -12.47 -12.57
CA SER A 168 -20.90 -11.71 -13.46
C SER A 168 -22.39 -11.96 -13.18
N GLN A 169 -22.74 -13.16 -12.73
CA GLN A 169 -24.12 -13.51 -12.34
C GLN A 169 -24.47 -12.95 -10.96
N LEU A 170 -23.53 -13.01 -10.01
CA LEU A 170 -23.73 -12.46 -8.65
C LEU A 170 -23.88 -10.94 -8.66
N PHE A 171 -23.15 -10.27 -9.56
CA PHE A 171 -23.15 -8.82 -9.69
C PHE A 171 -23.63 -8.41 -11.09
N SER A 172 -24.83 -8.85 -11.47
CA SER A 172 -25.43 -8.61 -12.78
C SER A 172 -25.69 -7.13 -13.08
N MET A 173 -25.74 -6.28 -12.04
CA MET A 173 -25.95 -4.82 -12.16
C MET A 173 -24.72 -4.08 -12.70
N CYS A 174 -23.58 -4.77 -12.84
CA CYS A 174 -22.40 -4.26 -13.53
C CYS A 174 -22.16 -5.10 -14.79
N GLU A 175 -22.23 -4.48 -15.96
CA GLU A 175 -22.09 -5.19 -17.24
C GLU A 175 -20.63 -5.56 -17.54
N HIS A 176 -19.69 -4.65 -17.21
CA HIS A 176 -18.29 -4.78 -17.57
C HIS A 176 -17.44 -5.42 -16.47
N SER A 177 -16.51 -6.29 -16.89
CA SER A 177 -15.41 -6.80 -16.06
C SER A 177 -14.36 -5.71 -15.88
N ILE A 178 -13.60 -5.73 -14.78
CA ILE A 178 -12.45 -4.83 -14.60
C ILE A 178 -11.20 -5.31 -15.36
N TRP A 179 -11.22 -6.55 -15.84
CA TRP A 179 -10.10 -7.24 -16.47
C TRP A 179 -10.15 -7.25 -17.99
N GLU A 180 -11.21 -6.69 -18.58
CA GLU A 180 -11.51 -6.70 -20.02
C GLU A 180 -11.61 -5.26 -20.53
#